data_AF-A0A6G2PR49-F1
#
_entry.id   AF-A0A6G2PR49-F1
#
_cell.length_a   1.000
_cell.length_b   1.000
_cell.length_c   1.000
_cell.angle_alpha   90.00
_cell.angle_beta   90.00
_cell.angle_gamma   90.00
#
_symmetry.space_group_name_H-M   'P 1'
#
loop_
_entity.id
_entity.type
_entity.pdbx_description
1 polymer ?
#
loop_
_entity_poly.entity_id
_entity_poly.type
_entity_poly.pdbx_seq_one_letter_code
_entity_poly.pdbx_strand_id
1 'polypeptide(L)'
;MNATETWHGTPSGYRCHGCRCTSCTAAHNDRQAYWYRLKGYGTWTPMVDAEPARQHINMLRSYGIGVLRVAKLADVNRSVIQKIVYSHQGRPPQRRVRENIARKILAVQPSFDHLADHAIIPGTGTTRRIQALVRIGWPAAELALRLQVHRRRVDQILSADRVTVKSARTIKALYEELWNQDPLNHGVAEHEKARAISRGQANEWPPPAAWDDDEIDDPDAQTGRGEVLNFHERAQLRREEIEHLAWCGHTPEQILDRLGGEVSISTVRQIVAEWRAGVKRDRKQVAA
;
A
#
# COMPACT_ATOMS: atom_id res chain seq x y z
N MET A 1 15.85 64.23 -14.28
CA MET A 1 15.75 62.86 -14.80
C MET A 1 14.54 62.22 -14.14
N ASN A 2 13.41 62.18 -14.84
CA ASN A 2 12.14 61.73 -14.26
C ASN A 2 12.19 60.22 -14.01
N ALA A 3 11.87 59.82 -12.78
CA ALA A 3 11.71 58.42 -12.41
C ALA A 3 10.69 57.78 -13.35
N THR A 4 11.15 56.84 -14.18
CA THR A 4 10.25 55.97 -14.94
C THR A 4 9.45 55.16 -13.93
N GLU A 5 8.16 55.46 -13.80
CA GLU A 5 7.31 54.71 -12.91
C GLU A 5 7.36 53.22 -13.31
N THR A 6 7.73 52.38 -12.36
CA THR A 6 8.12 50.96 -12.55
C THR A 6 7.01 50.07 -13.12
N TRP A 7 5.79 50.60 -13.25
CA TRP A 7 4.64 49.89 -13.79
C TRP A 7 4.53 49.99 -15.33
N HIS A 8 5.28 50.88 -15.99
CA HIS A 8 5.32 50.97 -17.46
C HIS A 8 5.94 49.73 -18.11
N GLY A 9 5.49 49.38 -19.32
CA GLY A 9 5.94 48.17 -20.01
C GLY A 9 5.40 46.86 -19.42
N THR A 10 4.40 46.93 -18.53
CA THR A 10 3.77 45.74 -17.92
C THR A 10 2.28 45.66 -18.26
N PRO A 11 1.67 44.46 -18.18
CA PRO A 11 0.21 44.31 -18.30
C PRO A 11 -0.59 45.01 -17.19
N SER A 12 0.07 45.37 -16.07
CA SER A 12 -0.55 46.15 -14.98
C SER A 12 -0.67 47.62 -15.36
N GLY A 13 0.36 48.19 -15.99
CA GLY A 13 0.34 49.57 -16.51
C GLY A 13 -0.86 49.84 -17.42
N TYR A 14 -1.19 48.88 -18.30
CA TYR A 14 -2.35 49.00 -19.19
C TYR A 14 -3.72 48.80 -18.50
N ARG A 15 -3.85 47.79 -17.61
CA ARG A 15 -5.15 47.37 -17.05
C ARG A 15 -5.52 48.05 -15.73
N CYS A 16 -4.55 48.26 -14.86
CA CYS A 16 -4.77 48.79 -13.51
C CYS A 16 -4.52 50.30 -13.46
N HIS A 17 -3.56 50.80 -14.25
CA HIS A 17 -3.16 52.21 -14.26
C HIS A 17 -3.60 52.99 -15.51
N GLY A 18 -4.28 52.33 -16.46
CA GLY A 18 -4.89 52.98 -17.63
C GLY A 18 -3.91 53.50 -18.70
N CYS A 19 -2.62 53.21 -18.59
CA CYS A 19 -1.62 53.72 -19.52
C CYS A 19 -1.72 53.08 -20.91
N ARG A 20 -1.62 53.90 -21.96
CA ARG A 20 -1.74 53.49 -23.37
C ARG A 20 -0.45 53.62 -24.17
N CYS A 21 0.69 53.88 -23.53
CA CYS A 21 1.97 53.96 -24.24
C CYS A 21 2.30 52.62 -24.95
N THR A 22 3.14 52.69 -25.98
CA THR A 22 3.46 51.55 -26.86
C THR A 22 3.96 50.34 -26.07
N SER A 23 4.80 50.54 -25.05
CA SER A 23 5.33 49.44 -24.24
C SER A 23 4.26 48.76 -23.36
N CYS A 24 3.35 49.52 -22.76
CA CYS A 24 2.23 48.98 -21.97
C CYS A 24 1.22 48.22 -22.85
N THR A 25 0.92 48.77 -24.04
CA THR A 25 0.02 48.16 -25.01
C THR A 25 0.63 46.88 -25.60
N ALA A 26 1.91 46.88 -25.96
CA ALA A 26 2.64 45.69 -26.41
C ALA A 26 2.62 44.59 -25.33
N ALA A 27 2.98 44.92 -24.07
CA ALA A 27 2.96 43.96 -22.98
C ALA A 27 1.55 43.36 -22.71
N HIS A 28 0.49 44.15 -22.87
CA HIS A 28 -0.89 43.67 -22.79
C HIS A 28 -1.22 42.72 -23.95
N ASN A 29 -0.86 43.09 -25.18
CA ASN A 29 -1.14 42.30 -26.38
C ASN A 29 -0.35 40.99 -26.40
N ASP A 30 0.92 41.00 -26.02
CA ASP A 30 1.75 39.80 -25.88
C ASP A 30 1.17 38.84 -24.86
N ARG A 31 0.67 39.37 -23.73
CA ARG A 31 -0.06 38.58 -22.75
C ARG A 31 -1.34 38.00 -23.35
N GLN A 32 -2.15 38.77 -24.07
CA GLN A 32 -3.36 38.25 -24.71
C GLN A 32 -3.04 37.16 -25.74
N ALA A 33 -2.07 37.39 -26.62
CA ALA A 33 -1.61 36.42 -27.63
C ALA A 33 -1.11 35.12 -26.99
N TYR A 34 -0.34 35.21 -25.90
CA TYR A 34 0.07 34.05 -25.11
C TYR A 34 -1.13 33.25 -24.55
N TRP A 35 -2.16 33.92 -24.03
CA TRP A 35 -3.36 33.26 -23.52
C TRP A 35 -4.18 32.59 -24.64
N TYR A 36 -4.30 33.21 -25.82
CA TYR A 36 -4.95 32.60 -26.98
C TYR A 36 -4.21 31.36 -27.48
N ARG A 37 -2.87 31.40 -27.52
CA ARG A 37 -2.04 30.23 -27.87
C ARG A 37 -2.27 29.07 -26.90
N LEU A 38 -2.26 29.32 -25.59
CA LEU A 38 -2.51 28.28 -24.59
C LEU A 38 -3.91 27.65 -24.72
N LYS A 39 -4.92 28.47 -25.04
CA LYS A 39 -6.28 27.97 -25.31
C LYS A 39 -6.31 27.11 -26.57
N GLY A 40 -5.69 27.57 -27.66
CA GLY A 40 -5.59 26.83 -28.91
C GLY A 40 -4.83 25.51 -28.78
N TYR A 41 -3.82 25.45 -27.90
CA TYR A 41 -3.07 24.24 -27.59
C TYR A 41 -3.74 23.33 -26.55
N GLY A 42 -4.90 23.70 -25.99
CA GLY A 42 -5.56 22.91 -24.93
C GLY A 42 -4.79 22.83 -23.60
N THR A 43 -3.72 23.59 -23.43
CA THR A 43 -2.87 23.59 -22.21
C THR A 43 -3.30 24.66 -21.21
N TRP A 44 -4.27 25.50 -21.57
CA TRP A 44 -4.84 26.50 -20.67
C TRP A 44 -5.67 25.85 -19.58
N THR A 45 -5.33 26.15 -18.32
CA THR A 45 -6.08 25.67 -17.15
C THR A 45 -6.85 26.82 -16.50
N PRO A 46 -8.19 26.78 -16.48
CA PRO A 46 -8.99 27.81 -15.83
C PRO A 46 -8.73 27.86 -14.33
N MET A 47 -9.07 28.99 -13.72
CA MET A 47 -9.12 29.10 -12.27
C MET A 47 -10.53 28.71 -11.80
N VAL A 48 -10.65 27.74 -10.91
CA VAL A 48 -11.90 27.19 -10.36
C VAL A 48 -12.01 27.52 -8.87
N ASP A 49 -13.15 27.21 -8.25
CA ASP A 49 -13.34 27.31 -6.80
C ASP A 49 -12.36 26.39 -6.06
N ALA A 50 -11.74 26.90 -5.00
CA ALA A 50 -10.81 26.16 -4.17
C ALA A 50 -11.50 25.38 -3.03
N GLU A 51 -12.79 25.63 -2.77
CA GLU A 51 -13.51 25.01 -1.65
C GLU A 51 -13.54 23.47 -1.70
N PRO A 52 -13.84 22.80 -2.84
CA PRO A 52 -13.82 21.33 -2.88
C PRO A 52 -12.45 20.74 -2.56
N ALA A 53 -11.39 21.36 -3.09
CA ALA A 53 -10.02 20.94 -2.79
C ALA A 53 -9.67 21.15 -1.30
N ARG A 54 -10.15 22.25 -0.68
CA ARG A 54 -9.93 22.53 0.74
C ARG A 54 -10.61 21.49 1.63
N GLN A 55 -11.87 21.14 1.34
CA GLN A 55 -12.61 20.12 2.08
C GLN A 55 -11.91 18.76 1.98
N HIS A 56 -11.48 18.39 0.77
CA HIS A 56 -10.73 17.16 0.53
C HIS A 56 -9.41 17.10 1.31
N ILE A 57 -8.65 18.21 1.34
CA ILE A 57 -7.42 18.27 2.16
C ILE A 57 -7.74 18.09 3.64
N ASN A 58 -8.82 18.67 4.14
CA ASN A 58 -9.21 18.51 5.55
C ASN A 58 -9.67 17.09 5.87
N MET A 59 -10.38 16.43 4.96
CA MET A 59 -10.69 14.99 5.06
C MET A 59 -9.39 14.16 5.08
N LEU A 60 -8.45 14.39 4.17
CA LEU A 60 -7.15 13.68 4.19
C LEU A 60 -6.40 13.90 5.51
N ARG A 61 -6.49 15.09 6.10
CA ARG A 61 -5.92 15.40 7.42
C ARG A 61 -6.59 14.63 8.55
N SER A 62 -7.91 14.39 8.52
CA SER A 62 -8.56 13.55 9.53
C SER A 62 -8.10 12.10 9.47
N TYR A 63 -7.64 11.63 8.29
CA TYR A 63 -6.96 10.35 8.13
C TYR A 63 -5.45 10.41 8.43
N GLY A 64 -4.92 11.51 8.98
CA GLY A 64 -3.49 11.64 9.30
C GLY A 64 -2.57 11.99 8.13
N ILE A 65 -3.12 12.30 6.95
CA ILE A 65 -2.35 12.75 5.78
C ILE A 65 -2.21 14.28 5.86
N GLY A 66 -1.12 14.74 6.46
CA GLY A 66 -0.83 16.17 6.64
C GLY A 66 -0.59 16.94 5.34
N VAL A 67 -0.71 18.27 5.40
CA VAL A 67 -0.60 19.19 4.24
C VAL A 67 0.68 18.98 3.40
N LEU A 68 1.82 18.74 4.05
CA LEU A 68 3.08 18.47 3.36
C LEU A 68 3.06 17.13 2.59
N ARG A 69 2.39 16.12 3.14
CA ARG A 69 2.22 14.81 2.50
C ARG A 69 1.25 14.90 1.32
N VAL A 70 0.13 15.61 1.48
CA VAL A 70 -0.80 15.89 0.37
C VAL A 70 -0.08 16.62 -0.77
N ALA A 71 0.79 17.58 -0.48
CA ALA A 71 1.57 18.30 -1.49
C ALA A 71 2.49 17.36 -2.29
N LYS A 72 3.14 16.42 -1.59
CA LYS A 72 3.98 15.39 -2.22
C LYS A 72 3.15 14.43 -3.08
N LEU A 73 2.03 13.93 -2.56
CA LEU A 73 1.16 12.97 -3.26
C LEU A 73 0.47 13.58 -4.48
N ALA A 74 0.03 14.84 -4.38
CA ALA A 74 -0.60 15.55 -5.47
C ALA A 74 0.41 16.09 -6.52
N ASP A 75 1.72 16.00 -6.25
CA ASP A 75 2.75 16.68 -7.05
C ASP A 75 2.43 18.18 -7.24
N VAL A 76 2.25 18.87 -6.11
CA VAL A 76 1.92 20.29 -6.04
C VAL A 76 2.86 20.98 -5.04
N ASN A 77 3.31 22.19 -5.36
CA ASN A 77 4.16 22.96 -4.46
C ASN A 77 3.46 23.19 -3.10
N ARG A 78 4.16 22.91 -2.01
CA ARG A 78 3.64 23.03 -0.62
C ARG A 78 2.97 24.38 -0.33
N SER A 79 3.50 25.47 -0.90
CA SER A 79 3.00 26.82 -0.67
C SER A 79 1.60 27.04 -1.27
N VAL A 80 1.25 26.30 -2.34
CA VAL A 80 -0.09 26.34 -2.93
C VAL A 80 -1.09 25.68 -2.00
N ILE A 81 -0.78 24.49 -1.48
CA ILE A 81 -1.68 23.81 -0.54
C ILE A 81 -1.83 24.61 0.76
N GLN A 82 -0.74 25.18 1.28
CA GLN A 82 -0.82 26.06 2.46
C GLN A 82 -1.75 27.26 2.23
N LYS A 83 -1.71 27.90 1.05
CA LYS A 83 -2.60 29.02 0.71
C LYS A 83 -4.06 28.61 0.53
N ILE A 84 -4.33 27.37 0.14
CA ILE A 84 -5.70 26.84 0.02
C ILE A 84 -6.33 26.62 1.41
N VAL A 85 -5.52 26.14 2.36
CA VAL A 85 -6.01 25.73 3.69
C VAL A 85 -5.94 26.85 4.72
N TYR A 86 -4.84 27.60 4.76
CA TYR A 86 -4.55 28.54 5.84
C TYR A 86 -4.63 30.00 5.38
N SER A 87 -5.02 30.89 6.29
CA SER A 87 -4.83 32.32 6.12
C SER A 87 -3.34 32.65 6.17
N HIS A 88 -2.91 33.64 5.38
CA HIS A 88 -1.51 34.07 5.36
C HIS A 88 -1.42 35.59 5.28
N GLN A 89 -0.63 36.20 6.18
CA GLN A 89 -0.41 37.65 6.25
C GLN A 89 -1.74 38.45 6.27
N GLY A 90 -2.68 38.06 7.13
CA GLY A 90 -3.99 38.72 7.26
C GLY A 90 -4.95 38.50 6.08
N ARG A 91 -4.56 37.72 5.06
CA ARG A 91 -5.43 37.36 3.94
C ARG A 91 -6.13 36.04 4.21
N PRO A 92 -7.43 35.91 3.87
CA PRO A 92 -8.13 34.64 3.98
C PRO A 92 -7.53 33.59 3.04
N PRO A 93 -7.81 32.29 3.28
CA PRO A 93 -7.42 31.23 2.36
C PRO A 93 -7.87 31.52 0.93
N GLN A 94 -7.11 31.05 -0.05
CA GLN A 94 -7.39 31.29 -1.46
C GLN A 94 -8.77 30.79 -1.84
N ARG A 95 -9.55 31.67 -2.50
CA ARG A 95 -10.88 31.36 -3.03
C ARG A 95 -10.85 30.65 -4.39
N ARG A 96 -9.74 30.79 -5.12
CA ARG A 96 -9.60 30.27 -6.49
C ARG A 96 -8.28 29.52 -6.63
N VAL A 97 -8.30 28.41 -7.35
CA VAL A 97 -7.12 27.59 -7.66
C VAL A 97 -7.14 27.19 -9.13
N ARG A 98 -6.00 26.86 -9.75
CA ARG A 98 -6.00 26.31 -11.11
C ARG A 98 -6.68 24.94 -11.12
N GLU A 99 -7.47 24.68 -12.15
CA GLU A 99 -8.24 23.44 -12.29
C GLU A 99 -7.36 22.18 -12.25
N ASN A 100 -6.20 22.20 -12.91
CA ASN A 100 -5.26 21.09 -12.86
C ASN A 100 -4.74 20.81 -11.44
N ILE A 101 -4.53 21.85 -10.63
CA ILE A 101 -4.10 21.71 -9.23
C ILE A 101 -5.26 21.16 -8.39
N ALA A 102 -6.49 21.66 -8.58
CA ALA A 102 -7.67 21.11 -7.90
C ALA A 102 -7.84 19.61 -8.20
N ARG A 103 -7.73 19.23 -9.47
CA ARG A 103 -7.81 17.83 -9.92
C ARG A 103 -6.74 16.95 -9.28
N LYS A 104 -5.48 17.42 -9.27
CA LYS A 104 -4.37 16.73 -8.62
C LYS A 104 -4.61 16.51 -7.12
N ILE A 105 -5.15 17.52 -6.41
CA ILE A 105 -5.48 17.42 -4.98
C ILE A 105 -6.61 16.41 -4.76
N LEU A 106 -7.69 16.50 -5.54
CA LEU A 106 -8.86 15.61 -5.43
C LEU A 106 -8.54 14.15 -5.79
N ALA A 107 -7.53 13.90 -6.62
CA ALA A 107 -7.08 12.56 -6.96
C ALA A 107 -6.35 11.83 -5.82
N VAL A 108 -5.89 12.55 -4.78
CA VAL A 108 -5.21 11.93 -3.63
C VAL A 108 -6.24 11.22 -2.76
N GLN A 109 -6.19 9.89 -2.71
CA GLN A 109 -7.08 9.11 -1.85
C GLN A 109 -6.46 8.83 -0.46
N PRO A 110 -7.27 8.66 0.61
CA PRO A 110 -6.76 8.12 1.86
C PRO A 110 -6.40 6.64 1.67
N SER A 111 -5.12 6.31 1.86
CA SER A 111 -4.61 4.93 1.83
C SER A 111 -3.50 4.79 2.88
N PHE A 112 -3.31 3.57 3.38
CA PHE A 112 -2.21 3.23 4.28
C PHE A 112 -0.84 3.68 3.73
N ASP A 113 -0.62 3.57 2.42
CA ASP A 113 0.63 3.99 1.76
C ASP A 113 0.81 5.52 1.69
N HIS A 114 -0.30 6.24 1.84
CA HIS A 114 -0.31 7.69 1.81
C HIS A 114 -0.04 8.32 3.18
N LEU A 115 -0.18 7.56 4.27
CA LEU A 115 0.15 8.02 5.62
C LEU A 115 1.63 8.40 5.76
N ALA A 116 1.92 9.34 6.65
CA ALA A 116 3.29 9.72 6.98
C ALA A 116 3.97 8.66 7.85
N ASP A 117 5.28 8.46 7.66
CA ASP A 117 6.08 7.43 8.35
C ASP A 117 5.98 7.47 9.88
N HIS A 118 5.87 8.66 10.46
CA HIS A 118 5.78 8.89 11.91
C HIS A 118 4.33 8.95 12.43
N ALA A 119 3.33 8.82 11.56
CA ALA A 119 1.94 8.72 12.00
C ALA A 119 1.76 7.43 12.84
N ILE A 120 0.92 7.52 13.87
CA ILE A 120 0.63 6.41 14.79
C ILE A 120 -0.70 5.78 14.38
N ILE A 121 -0.70 4.47 14.23
CA ILE A 121 -1.85 3.64 13.82
C ILE A 121 -2.05 2.47 14.78
N PRO A 122 -3.22 1.80 14.76
CA PRO A 122 -3.41 0.53 15.47
C PRO A 122 -2.31 -0.49 15.12
N GLY A 123 -1.79 -1.18 16.13
CA GLY A 123 -0.69 -2.14 15.99
C GLY A 123 -1.12 -3.54 15.57
N THR A 124 -2.42 -3.85 15.59
CA THR A 124 -2.97 -5.22 15.47
C THR A 124 -2.32 -6.06 14.37
N GLY A 125 -2.41 -5.64 13.11
CA GLY A 125 -1.83 -6.43 12.02
C GLY A 125 -0.31 -6.41 11.98
N THR A 126 0.35 -5.41 12.56
CA THR A 126 1.82 -5.40 12.71
C THR A 126 2.26 -6.43 13.74
N THR A 127 1.55 -6.48 14.87
CA THR A 127 1.78 -7.45 15.95
C THR A 127 1.50 -8.87 15.47
N ARG A 128 0.36 -9.12 14.81
CA ARG A 128 -0.01 -10.43 14.24
C ARG A 128 1.05 -10.96 13.27
N ARG A 129 1.57 -10.11 12.37
CA ARG A 129 2.65 -10.50 11.43
C ARG A 129 3.93 -10.94 12.13
N ILE A 130 4.42 -10.19 13.13
CA ILE A 130 5.62 -10.60 13.88
C ILE A 130 5.35 -11.88 14.70
N GLN A 131 4.18 -11.99 15.33
CA GLN A 131 3.78 -13.19 16.08
C GLN A 131 3.75 -14.43 15.17
N ALA A 132 3.19 -14.30 13.97
CA ALA A 132 3.13 -15.35 12.97
C ALA A 132 4.53 -15.79 12.51
N LEU A 133 5.46 -14.86 12.26
CA LEU A 133 6.85 -15.19 11.93
C LEU A 133 7.53 -15.97 13.07
N VAL A 134 7.32 -15.54 14.32
CA VAL A 134 7.86 -16.28 15.48
C VAL A 134 7.23 -17.67 15.58
N ARG A 135 5.93 -17.79 15.29
CA ARG A 135 5.19 -19.06 15.34
C ARG A 135 5.70 -20.11 14.34
N ILE A 136 6.21 -19.69 13.19
CA ILE A 136 6.83 -20.56 12.18
C ILE A 136 8.35 -20.73 12.36
N GLY A 137 8.91 -20.14 13.41
CA GLY A 137 10.28 -20.41 13.83
C GLY A 137 11.30 -19.33 13.51
N TRP A 138 10.89 -18.12 13.13
CA TRP A 138 11.80 -16.96 13.05
C TRP A 138 12.05 -16.37 14.44
N PRO A 139 13.26 -16.47 15.02
CA PRO A 139 13.52 -15.94 16.35
C PRO A 139 13.47 -14.41 16.37
N ALA A 140 12.95 -13.81 17.45
CA ALA A 140 12.90 -12.34 17.58
C ALA A 140 14.28 -11.66 17.47
N ALA A 141 15.36 -12.37 17.83
CA ALA A 141 16.73 -11.88 17.63
C ALA A 141 17.09 -11.77 16.15
N GLU A 142 16.76 -12.77 15.33
CA GLU A 142 16.99 -12.76 13.89
C GLU A 142 16.14 -11.69 13.19
N LEU A 143 14.86 -11.57 13.58
CA LEU A 143 13.98 -10.51 13.08
C LEU A 143 14.57 -9.12 13.40
N ALA A 144 15.14 -8.93 14.58
CA ALA A 144 15.76 -7.67 14.97
C ALA A 144 17.01 -7.34 14.14
N LEU A 145 17.85 -8.35 13.84
CA LEU A 145 19.02 -8.21 12.98
C LEU A 145 18.64 -7.76 11.57
N ARG A 146 17.64 -8.42 10.95
CA ARG A 146 17.14 -8.07 9.61
C ARG A 146 16.53 -6.68 9.55
N LEU A 147 15.80 -6.29 10.59
CA LEU A 147 15.24 -4.96 10.72
C LEU A 147 16.28 -3.88 11.07
N GLN A 148 17.50 -4.26 11.42
CA GLN A 148 18.55 -3.38 11.94
C GLN A 148 18.07 -2.55 13.15
N VAL A 149 17.36 -3.21 14.07
CA VAL A 149 16.87 -2.59 15.31
C VAL A 149 17.31 -3.37 16.53
N HIS A 150 17.29 -2.72 17.68
CA HIS A 150 17.55 -3.41 18.93
C HIS A 150 16.44 -4.45 19.21
N ARG A 151 16.81 -5.65 19.68
CA ARG A 151 15.89 -6.76 20.00
C ARG A 151 14.67 -6.34 20.84
N ARG A 152 14.91 -5.49 21.85
CA ARG A 152 13.85 -4.91 22.69
C ARG A 152 12.70 -4.28 21.89
N ARG A 153 12.98 -3.70 20.72
CA ARG A 153 11.96 -3.10 19.86
C ARG A 153 11.03 -4.15 19.27
N VAL A 154 11.57 -5.30 18.84
CA VAL A 154 10.75 -6.43 18.35
C VAL A 154 9.90 -6.99 19.49
N ASP A 155 10.47 -7.13 20.69
CA ASP A 155 9.72 -7.58 21.87
C ASP A 155 8.60 -6.60 22.27
N GLN A 156 8.79 -5.29 22.08
CA GLN A 156 7.72 -4.29 22.28
C GLN A 156 6.60 -4.41 21.23
N ILE A 157 6.95 -4.66 19.97
CA ILE A 157 5.97 -4.78 18.88
C ILE A 157 5.08 -6.01 19.04
N LEU A 158 5.61 -7.10 19.62
CA LEU A 158 4.87 -8.34 19.87
C LEU A 158 3.59 -8.17 20.72
N SER A 159 3.44 -7.03 21.40
CA SER A 159 2.26 -6.68 22.20
C SER A 159 1.88 -5.20 22.11
N ALA A 160 2.22 -4.53 21.00
CA ALA A 160 1.98 -3.10 20.86
C ALA A 160 0.56 -2.79 20.36
N ASP A 161 -0.21 -2.02 21.14
CA ASP A 161 -1.51 -1.51 20.70
C ASP A 161 -1.39 -0.47 19.58
N ARG A 162 -0.25 0.22 19.54
CA ARG A 162 0.03 1.32 18.60
C ARG A 162 1.43 1.25 18.05
N VAL A 163 1.55 1.46 16.74
CA VAL A 163 2.83 1.47 16.03
C VAL A 163 2.93 2.68 15.11
N THR A 164 4.16 3.01 14.72
CA THR A 164 4.37 3.97 13.63
C THR A 164 4.11 3.31 12.28
N VAL A 165 3.60 4.07 11.31
CA VAL A 165 3.42 3.60 9.93
C VAL A 165 4.73 3.08 9.34
N LYS A 166 5.87 3.71 9.65
CA LYS A 166 7.19 3.21 9.24
C LYS A 166 7.43 1.79 9.74
N SER A 167 7.21 1.54 11.04
CA SER A 167 7.34 0.20 11.61
C SER A 167 6.39 -0.79 10.95
N ALA A 168 5.12 -0.42 10.78
CA ALA A 168 4.12 -1.28 10.13
C ALA A 168 4.53 -1.66 8.69
N ARG A 169 5.00 -0.70 7.88
CA ARG A 169 5.49 -0.96 6.52
C ARG A 169 6.72 -1.85 6.49
N THR A 170 7.71 -1.57 7.34
CA THR A 170 8.94 -2.38 7.39
C THR A 170 8.64 -3.81 7.81
N ILE A 171 7.71 -4.00 8.75
CA ILE A 171 7.31 -5.33 9.22
C ILE A 171 6.45 -6.06 8.20
N LYS A 172 5.53 -5.36 7.52
CA LYS A 172 4.78 -5.93 6.40
C LYS A 172 5.75 -6.44 5.33
N ALA A 173 6.71 -5.63 4.91
CA ALA A 173 7.71 -6.05 3.92
C ALA A 173 8.53 -7.26 4.39
N LEU A 174 8.98 -7.27 5.65
CA LEU A 174 9.69 -8.43 6.21
C LEU A 174 8.82 -9.68 6.28
N TYR A 175 7.53 -9.53 6.59
CA TYR A 175 6.59 -10.64 6.61
C TYR A 175 6.41 -11.25 5.23
N GLU A 176 6.18 -10.42 4.20
CA GLU A 176 6.06 -10.88 2.80
C GLU A 176 7.30 -11.65 2.33
N GLU A 177 8.49 -11.28 2.81
CA GLU A 177 9.74 -11.96 2.48
C GLU A 177 9.85 -13.35 3.15
N LEU A 178 9.33 -13.50 4.37
CA LEU A 178 9.72 -14.60 5.27
C LEU A 178 8.60 -15.60 5.58
N TRP A 179 7.34 -15.28 5.32
CA TRP A 179 6.20 -16.07 5.80
C TRP A 179 6.17 -17.52 5.28
N ASN A 180 6.77 -17.79 4.12
CA ASN A 180 6.85 -19.10 3.48
C ASN A 180 8.28 -19.67 3.40
N GLN A 181 9.25 -19.03 4.08
CA GLN A 181 10.65 -19.42 4.05
C GLN A 181 11.01 -20.27 5.28
N ASP A 182 11.92 -21.25 5.11
CA ASP A 182 12.46 -22.02 6.24
C ASP A 182 13.63 -21.28 6.90
N PRO A 183 13.53 -20.88 8.20
CA PRO A 183 14.62 -20.23 8.91
C PRO A 183 15.99 -20.90 8.82
N LEU A 184 16.03 -22.24 8.72
CA LEU A 184 17.28 -23.01 8.64
C LEU A 184 18.09 -22.67 7.38
N ASN A 185 17.40 -22.42 6.27
CA ASN A 185 18.03 -22.04 5.00
C ASN A 185 18.60 -20.61 5.02
N HIS A 186 18.33 -19.85 6.08
CA HIS A 186 18.79 -18.48 6.27
C HIS A 186 19.67 -18.32 7.53
N GLY A 187 20.32 -19.39 7.97
CA GLY A 187 21.34 -19.33 9.02
C GLY A 187 20.80 -19.32 10.45
N VAL A 188 19.49 -19.55 10.66
CA VAL A 188 18.93 -19.76 11.99
C VAL A 188 19.28 -21.17 12.45
N ALA A 189 19.83 -21.30 13.66
CA ALA A 189 20.17 -22.62 14.20
C ALA A 189 18.90 -23.40 14.61
N GLU A 190 18.93 -24.74 14.51
CA GLU A 190 17.79 -25.62 14.84
C GLU A 190 17.19 -25.32 16.23
N HIS A 191 18.06 -25.17 17.24
CA HIS A 191 17.65 -24.89 18.60
C HIS A 191 17.07 -23.47 18.79
N GLU A 192 17.36 -22.52 17.90
CA GLU A 192 16.74 -21.18 17.91
C GLU A 192 15.37 -21.21 17.26
N LYS A 193 15.24 -21.91 16.12
CA LYS A 193 13.98 -22.18 15.44
C LYS A 193 13.00 -22.88 16.38
N ALA A 194 13.43 -23.96 17.04
CA ALA A 194 12.60 -24.69 18.00
C ALA A 194 12.14 -23.78 19.15
N ARG A 195 13.03 -22.97 19.73
CA ARG A 195 12.68 -22.02 20.81
C ARG A 195 11.66 -20.97 20.36
N ALA A 196 11.78 -20.47 19.12
CA ALA A 196 10.82 -19.52 18.56
C ALA A 196 9.43 -20.16 18.39
N ILE A 197 9.37 -21.38 17.85
CA ILE A 197 8.13 -22.16 17.73
C ILE A 197 7.50 -22.40 19.11
N SER A 198 8.28 -22.88 20.09
CA SER A 198 7.78 -23.10 21.46
C SER A 198 7.24 -21.82 22.09
N ARG A 199 7.91 -20.67 21.87
CA ARG A 199 7.40 -19.36 22.34
C ARG A 199 6.07 -19.01 21.68
N GLY A 200 5.96 -19.18 20.37
CA GLY A 200 4.72 -18.91 19.64
C GLY A 200 3.58 -19.81 20.09
N GLN A 201 3.84 -21.09 20.34
CA GLN A 201 2.85 -22.04 20.88
C GLN A 201 2.41 -21.66 22.29
N ALA A 202 3.35 -21.36 23.19
CA ALA A 202 3.04 -21.02 24.57
C ALA A 202 2.23 -19.73 24.73
N ASN A 203 2.28 -18.84 23.74
CA ASN A 203 1.49 -17.60 23.70
C ASN A 203 0.28 -17.71 22.76
N GLU A 204 -0.03 -18.91 22.24
CA GLU A 204 -1.17 -19.17 21.35
C GLU A 204 -1.17 -18.28 20.09
N TRP A 205 0.01 -17.92 19.60
CA TRP A 205 0.14 -17.08 18.42
C TRP A 205 -0.25 -17.85 17.16
N PRO A 206 -1.12 -17.28 16.31
CA PRO A 206 -1.52 -17.93 15.06
C PRO A 206 -0.37 -17.94 14.04
N PRO A 207 -0.20 -19.02 13.25
CA PRO A 207 0.72 -19.03 12.12
C PRO A 207 0.19 -18.16 10.96
N PRO A 208 1.02 -17.85 9.94
CA PRO A 208 0.59 -17.13 8.72
C PRO A 208 -0.70 -17.70 8.10
N ALA A 209 -0.75 -19.02 7.91
CA ALA A 209 -1.88 -19.71 7.28
C ALA A 209 -3.20 -19.66 8.06
N ALA A 210 -3.21 -19.11 9.28
CA ALA A 210 -4.44 -18.93 10.06
C ALA A 210 -5.13 -17.58 9.79
N TRP A 211 -4.49 -16.70 9.01
CA TRP A 211 -5.01 -15.40 8.62
C TRP A 211 -5.39 -15.39 7.14
N ASP A 212 -6.51 -14.76 6.83
CA ASP A 212 -6.79 -14.27 5.48
C ASP A 212 -5.95 -13.00 5.23
N ASP A 213 -5.37 -12.89 4.02
CA ASP A 213 -4.49 -11.79 3.63
C ASP A 213 -5.17 -10.41 3.74
N ASP A 214 -6.50 -10.36 3.53
CA ASP A 214 -7.29 -9.14 3.60
C ASP A 214 -7.77 -8.80 5.03
N GLU A 215 -7.79 -9.78 5.94
CA GLU A 215 -8.38 -9.64 7.28
C GLU A 215 -7.34 -9.49 8.41
N ILE A 216 -6.06 -9.77 8.16
CA ILE A 216 -5.00 -9.74 9.18
C ILE A 216 -4.89 -8.38 9.91
N ASP A 217 -5.26 -7.28 9.25
CA ASP A 217 -5.25 -5.92 9.81
C ASP A 217 -6.56 -5.53 10.53
N ASP A 218 -7.64 -6.29 10.36
CA ASP A 218 -8.94 -6.03 10.99
C ASP A 218 -8.92 -6.49 12.47
N PRO A 219 -9.13 -5.59 13.44
CA PRO A 219 -9.15 -5.95 14.86
C PRO A 219 -10.23 -6.99 15.21
N ASP A 220 -11.34 -7.00 14.48
CA ASP A 220 -12.47 -7.90 14.73
C ASP A 220 -12.33 -9.24 13.98
N ALA A 221 -11.33 -9.36 13.09
CA ALA A 221 -11.06 -10.61 12.40
C ALA A 221 -10.68 -11.72 13.39
N GLN A 222 -11.39 -12.84 13.25
CA GLN A 222 -11.09 -14.08 13.96
C GLN A 222 -10.18 -14.91 13.07
N THR A 223 -9.14 -15.50 13.65
CA THR A 223 -8.40 -16.50 12.88
C THR A 223 -9.35 -17.61 12.49
N GLY A 224 -9.19 -18.12 11.27
CA GLY A 224 -9.65 -19.46 10.98
C GLY A 224 -9.01 -20.33 12.03
N ARG A 225 -9.78 -20.82 13.02
CA ARG A 225 -9.33 -21.90 13.87
C ARG A 225 -8.81 -22.92 12.88
N GLY A 226 -7.56 -23.33 13.02
CA GLY A 226 -7.06 -24.50 12.33
C GLY A 226 -7.86 -25.71 12.80
N GLU A 227 -9.13 -25.79 12.39
CA GLU A 227 -9.87 -27.03 12.35
C GLU A 227 -8.95 -27.94 11.58
N VAL A 228 -8.45 -28.95 12.29
CA VAL A 228 -7.62 -29.98 11.69
C VAL A 228 -8.49 -30.57 10.61
N LEU A 229 -8.28 -30.11 9.38
CA LEU A 229 -9.04 -30.54 8.23
C LEU A 229 -9.02 -32.07 8.26
N ASN A 230 -10.21 -32.65 8.28
CA ASN A 230 -10.31 -34.09 8.34
C ASN A 230 -9.61 -34.69 7.10
N PHE A 231 -9.33 -35.99 7.15
CA PHE A 231 -8.61 -36.65 6.06
C PHE A 231 -9.23 -36.38 4.67
N HIS A 232 -10.57 -36.29 4.58
CA HIS A 232 -11.28 -36.04 3.34
C HIS A 232 -11.12 -34.60 2.85
N GLU A 233 -11.20 -33.61 3.74
CA GLU A 233 -11.02 -32.19 3.42
C GLU A 233 -9.60 -31.91 2.93
N ARG A 234 -8.58 -32.46 3.59
CA ARG A 234 -7.18 -32.36 3.12
C ARG A 234 -6.98 -33.02 1.76
N ALA A 235 -7.61 -34.17 1.53
CA ALA A 235 -7.54 -34.85 0.24
C ALA A 235 -8.25 -34.05 -0.87
N GLN A 236 -9.32 -33.33 -0.53
CA GLN A 236 -10.04 -32.47 -1.46
C GLN A 236 -9.23 -31.23 -1.83
N LEU A 237 -8.68 -30.49 -0.86
CA LEU A 237 -7.84 -29.32 -1.16
C LEU A 237 -6.61 -29.67 -2.00
N ARG A 238 -5.93 -30.77 -1.67
CA ARG A 238 -4.81 -31.27 -2.50
C ARG A 238 -5.24 -31.58 -3.91
N ARG A 239 -6.45 -32.12 -4.08
CA ARG A 239 -6.99 -32.41 -5.41
C ARG A 239 -7.27 -31.12 -6.17
N GLU A 240 -7.90 -30.13 -5.53
CA GLU A 240 -8.16 -28.81 -6.11
C GLU A 240 -6.87 -28.10 -6.52
N GLU A 241 -5.81 -28.20 -5.72
CA GLU A 241 -4.48 -27.65 -6.03
C GLU A 241 -3.83 -28.39 -7.23
N ILE A 242 -3.89 -29.72 -7.29
CA ILE A 242 -3.41 -30.50 -8.44
C ILE A 242 -4.18 -30.13 -9.71
N GLU A 243 -5.50 -29.98 -9.63
CA GLU A 243 -6.35 -29.58 -10.75
C GLU A 243 -6.04 -28.16 -11.22
N HIS A 244 -5.82 -27.21 -10.29
CA HIS A 244 -5.41 -25.85 -10.59
C HIS A 244 -4.04 -25.80 -11.28
N LEU A 245 -3.03 -26.51 -10.77
CA LEU A 245 -1.70 -26.54 -11.37
C LEU A 245 -1.71 -27.20 -12.76
N ALA A 246 -2.55 -28.22 -12.95
CA ALA A 246 -2.77 -28.84 -14.26
C ALA A 246 -3.49 -27.90 -15.25
N TRP A 247 -4.47 -27.13 -14.79
CA TRP A 247 -5.12 -26.07 -15.56
C TRP A 247 -4.12 -24.97 -15.96
N CYS A 248 -3.21 -24.60 -15.06
CA CYS A 248 -2.08 -23.70 -15.32
C CYS A 248 -1.00 -24.31 -16.26
N GLY A 249 -1.17 -25.55 -16.74
CA GLY A 249 -0.30 -26.16 -17.75
C GLY A 249 0.91 -26.94 -17.22
N HIS A 250 1.00 -27.19 -15.91
CA HIS A 250 2.13 -27.95 -15.34
C HIS A 250 2.02 -29.45 -15.66
N THR A 251 3.16 -30.13 -15.85
CA THR A 251 3.21 -31.59 -15.99
C THR A 251 3.02 -32.27 -14.63
N PRO A 252 2.56 -33.53 -14.57
CA PRO A 252 2.43 -34.26 -13.30
C PRO A 252 3.72 -34.31 -12.47
N GLU A 253 4.88 -34.35 -13.12
CA GLU A 253 6.19 -34.34 -12.46
C GLU A 253 6.51 -32.97 -11.84
N GLN A 254 6.17 -31.87 -12.53
CA GLN A 254 6.33 -30.50 -12.00
C GLN A 254 5.36 -30.23 -10.84
N ILE A 255 4.14 -30.75 -10.92
CA ILE A 255 3.14 -30.65 -9.86
C ILE A 255 3.65 -31.37 -8.60
N LEU A 256 4.18 -32.59 -8.74
CA LEU A 256 4.71 -33.35 -7.62
C LEU A 256 5.88 -32.65 -6.93
N ASP A 257 6.82 -32.10 -7.70
CA ASP A 257 7.96 -31.34 -7.20
C ASP A 257 7.50 -30.12 -6.39
N ARG A 258 6.50 -29.40 -6.90
CA ARG A 258 5.92 -28.22 -6.26
C ARG A 258 5.15 -28.54 -4.98
N LEU A 259 4.53 -29.73 -4.91
CA LEU A 259 3.84 -30.24 -3.71
C LEU A 259 4.80 -30.90 -2.70
N GLY A 260 6.12 -30.83 -2.91
CA GLY A 260 7.12 -31.33 -1.95
C GLY A 260 7.03 -32.83 -1.66
N GLY A 261 6.46 -33.62 -2.57
CA GLY A 261 6.30 -35.07 -2.38
C GLY A 261 5.21 -35.49 -1.38
N GLU A 262 4.30 -34.60 -0.99
CA GLU A 262 3.21 -34.91 -0.05
C GLU A 262 2.24 -36.01 -0.53
N VAL A 263 2.21 -36.28 -1.84
CA VAL A 263 1.35 -37.25 -2.51
C VAL A 263 2.16 -38.07 -3.51
N SER A 264 1.73 -39.30 -3.81
CA SER A 264 2.43 -40.13 -4.80
C SER A 264 2.26 -39.60 -6.23
N ILE A 265 3.28 -39.78 -7.09
CA ILE A 265 3.19 -39.45 -8.52
C ILE A 265 2.01 -40.13 -9.22
N SER A 266 1.64 -41.34 -8.77
CA SER A 266 0.49 -42.07 -9.27
C SER A 266 -0.83 -41.35 -8.98
N THR A 267 -0.95 -40.75 -7.79
CA THR A 267 -2.14 -39.98 -7.38
C THR A 267 -2.25 -38.69 -8.19
N VAL A 268 -1.14 -37.97 -8.38
CA VAL A 268 -1.10 -36.76 -9.22
C VAL A 268 -1.52 -37.08 -10.65
N ARG A 269 -0.90 -38.09 -11.27
CA ARG A 269 -1.24 -38.53 -12.64
C ARG A 269 -2.70 -38.94 -12.78
N GLN A 270 -3.26 -39.63 -11.78
CA GLN A 270 -4.67 -40.02 -11.78
C GLN A 270 -5.59 -38.80 -11.76
N ILE A 271 -5.35 -37.85 -10.85
CA ILE A 271 -6.19 -36.64 -10.73
C ILE A 271 -6.12 -35.80 -12.00
N VAL A 272 -4.93 -35.60 -12.56
CA VAL A 272 -4.75 -34.87 -13.83
C VAL A 272 -5.47 -35.58 -14.98
N ALA A 273 -5.44 -36.91 -15.05
CA ALA A 273 -6.16 -37.67 -16.06
C ALA A 273 -7.69 -37.54 -15.90
N GLU A 274 -8.21 -37.60 -14.68
CA GLU A 274 -9.64 -37.41 -14.38
C GLU A 274 -10.11 -35.99 -14.73
N TRP A 275 -9.29 -34.98 -14.43
CA TRP A 275 -9.55 -33.59 -14.80
C TRP A 275 -9.60 -33.40 -16.32
N ARG A 276 -8.60 -33.92 -17.06
CA ARG A 276 -8.57 -33.86 -18.54
C ARG A 276 -9.72 -34.61 -19.20
N ALA A 277 -10.18 -35.71 -18.59
CA ALA A 277 -11.27 -36.52 -19.10
C ALA A 277 -12.67 -35.95 -18.76
N GLY A 278 -12.77 -35.01 -17.81
CA GLY A 278 -14.03 -34.44 -17.35
C GLY A 278 -14.95 -35.43 -16.60
N VAL A 279 -14.44 -36.61 -16.23
CA VAL A 279 -15.21 -37.69 -15.58
C VAL A 279 -14.43 -38.23 -14.38
N LYS A 280 -15.04 -38.16 -13.19
CA LYS A 280 -14.49 -38.73 -11.95
C LYS A 280 -14.69 -40.25 -11.97
N ARG A 281 -13.62 -41.04 -11.86
CA ARG A 281 -13.74 -42.50 -11.74
C ARG A 281 -14.29 -42.88 -10.36
N ASP A 282 -15.39 -43.61 -10.34
CA ASP A 282 -15.95 -44.16 -9.11
C ASP A 282 -15.13 -45.38 -8.66
N ARG A 283 -14.36 -45.23 -7.58
CA ARG A 283 -13.53 -46.30 -7.01
C ARG A 283 -14.34 -47.48 -6.47
N LYS A 284 -15.66 -47.35 -6.29
CA LYS A 284 -16.53 -48.45 -5.83
C LYS A 284 -16.88 -49.48 -6.91
N GLN A 285 -16.59 -49.21 -8.19
CA GLN A 285 -16.93 -50.14 -9.29
C GLN A 285 -15.80 -51.04 -9.77
N VAL A 286 -14.57 -50.91 -9.23
CA VAL A 286 -13.39 -51.68 -9.70
C VAL A 286 -13.01 -52.82 -8.73
N ALA A 287 -13.78 -53.02 -7.65
CA ALA A 287 -13.56 -54.08 -6.65
C ALA A 287 -14.72 -55.11 -6.63
N ALA A 288 -15.30 -55.39 -7.78
CA ALA A 288 -16.24 -56.50 -8.00
C ALA A 288 -15.68 -57.46 -9.05
#